data_AF-A0A2A4UP99-F1
#
_entry.id   AF-A0A2A4UP99-F1
#
_cell.length_a   1.000
_cell.length_b   1.000
_cell.length_c   1.000
_cell.angle_alpha   90.00
_cell.angle_beta   90.00
_cell.angle_gamma   90.00
#
_symmetry.space_group_name_H-M   'P 1'
#
loop_
_entity.id
_entity.type
_entity.pdbx_description
1 polymer ?
#
loop_
_entity_poly.entity_id
_entity_poly.type
_entity_poly.pdbx_seq_one_letter_code
_entity_poly.pdbx_strand_id
1 'polypeptide(L)'
;MSLLYLANGEIRLTPFYDLVCTRAIERIDDHLAFAVGDERNPSVVTRKNWESLALQCDIRPQCLLNQIDDIATRLLNNLALARTTFESQYGPYPALQRIEKIVSKQCQRAKEI
;
A
#
# COMPACT_ATOMS: atom_id res chain seq x y z
N MET A 1 13.92 0.72 -3.17
CA MET A 1 14.10 1.20 -1.79
C MET A 1 15.54 1.64 -1.65
N SER A 2 15.80 2.83 -1.12
CA SER A 2 17.15 3.41 -1.07
C SER A 2 17.46 3.97 0.32
N LEU A 3 18.75 4.11 0.61
CA LEU A 3 19.26 4.68 1.85
C LEU A 3 20.04 5.97 1.55
N LEU A 4 19.82 6.99 2.38
CA LEU A 4 20.54 8.24 2.36
C LEU A 4 21.64 8.21 3.42
N TYR A 5 22.87 8.47 3.00
CA TYR A 5 24.03 8.62 3.88
C TYR A 5 24.25 10.11 4.16
N LEU A 6 24.16 10.49 5.42
CA LEU A 6 24.32 11.87 5.86
C LEU A 6 25.78 12.15 6.25
N ALA A 7 26.20 13.41 6.15
CA ALA A 7 27.58 13.82 6.44
C ALA A 7 27.99 13.57 7.91
N ASN A 8 27.03 13.46 8.83
CA ASN A 8 27.24 13.10 10.23
C ASN A 8 27.36 11.57 10.47
N GLY A 9 27.36 10.76 9.40
CA GLY A 9 27.43 9.30 9.47
C GLY A 9 26.09 8.60 9.68
N GLU A 10 24.98 9.34 9.81
CA GLU A 10 23.66 8.75 9.95
C GLU A 10 23.15 8.17 8.63
N ILE A 11 22.44 7.04 8.73
CA ILE A 11 21.72 6.42 7.61
C ILE A 11 20.23 6.66 7.82
N ARG A 12 19.55 7.12 6.77
CA ARG A 12 18.10 7.36 6.76
C ARG A 12 17.44 6.70 5.55
N LEU A 13 16.18 6.32 5.69
CA LEU A 13 15.38 5.88 4.56
C LEU A 13 15.07 7.08 3.67
N THR A 14 15.22 6.93 2.35
CA THR A 14 14.75 7.95 1.40
C THR A 14 13.23 7.89 1.27
N PRO A 15 12.57 8.95 0.78
CA PRO A 15 11.18 8.86 0.35
C PRO A 15 10.94 7.67 -0.58
N PHE A 16 9.76 7.08 -0.52
CA PHE A 16 9.35 6.03 -1.45
C PHE A 16 9.20 6.60 -2.85
N TYR A 17 9.69 5.86 -3.84
CA TYR A 17 9.59 6.16 -5.26
C TYR A 17 9.11 4.90 -6.00
N ASP A 18 8.79 5.02 -7.29
CA ASP A 18 8.20 3.95 -8.11
C ASP A 18 6.88 3.36 -7.55
N LEU A 19 6.05 4.22 -6.96
CA LEU A 19 4.72 3.84 -6.50
C LEU A 19 3.76 3.70 -7.70
N VAL A 20 3.57 2.47 -8.16
CA VAL A 20 2.68 2.13 -9.29
C VAL A 20 1.66 1.08 -8.86
N CYS A 21 0.38 1.31 -9.17
CA CYS A 21 -0.67 0.31 -8.97
C CYS A 21 -0.62 -0.76 -10.08
N THR A 22 0.33 -1.68 -10.01
CA THR A 22 0.53 -2.73 -11.04
C THR A 22 -0.72 -3.58 -11.28
N ARG A 23 -1.54 -3.79 -10.25
CA ARG A 23 -2.84 -4.48 -10.34
C ARG A 23 -3.85 -3.79 -11.26
N ALA A 24 -3.69 -2.48 -11.49
CA ALA A 24 -4.48 -1.72 -12.43
C ALA A 24 -4.05 -1.92 -13.89
N ILE A 25 -2.97 -2.66 -14.14
CA ILE A 25 -2.44 -2.92 -15.48
C ILE A 25 -2.79 -4.36 -15.86
N GLU A 26 -3.26 -4.58 -17.08
CA GLU A 26 -3.56 -5.91 -17.58
C GLU A 26 -2.29 -6.68 -17.92
N ARG A 27 -2.36 -8.01 -17.76
CA ARG A 27 -1.29 -8.94 -18.19
C ARG A 27 0.05 -8.73 -17.47
N ILE A 28 0.02 -8.17 -16.27
CA ILE A 28 1.16 -8.10 -15.34
C ILE A 28 0.84 -8.95 -14.11
N ASP A 29 1.87 -9.58 -13.55
CA ASP A 29 1.77 -10.32 -12.28
C ASP A 29 1.30 -9.40 -11.14
N ASP A 30 0.32 -9.87 -10.36
CA ASP A 30 -0.27 -9.14 -9.25
C ASP A 30 0.27 -9.56 -7.88
N HIS A 31 1.21 -10.52 -7.83
CA HIS A 31 1.87 -10.92 -6.60
C HIS A 31 2.80 -9.82 -6.08
N LEU A 32 2.81 -9.67 -4.75
CA LEU A 32 3.72 -8.77 -4.06
C LEU A 32 5.19 -9.21 -4.25
N ALA A 33 6.08 -8.22 -4.35
CA ALA A 33 7.52 -8.47 -4.41
C ALA A 33 8.04 -9.10 -3.11
N PHE A 34 7.55 -8.62 -1.97
CA PHE A 34 7.79 -9.21 -0.65
C PHE A 34 6.49 -9.80 -0.09
N ALA A 35 6.58 -10.96 0.54
CA ALA A 35 5.43 -11.59 1.20
C ALA A 35 5.02 -10.80 2.45
N VAL A 36 3.72 -10.85 2.76
CA VAL A 36 3.19 -10.50 4.08
C VAL A 36 3.07 -11.80 4.86
N GLY A 37 3.97 -12.01 5.82
CA GLY A 37 4.16 -13.34 6.41
C GLY A 37 4.66 -14.31 5.34
N ASP A 38 3.84 -15.29 4.99
CA ASP A 38 4.07 -16.29 3.94
C ASP A 38 3.24 -16.03 2.66
N GLU A 39 2.38 -15.00 2.64
CA GLU A 39 1.46 -14.75 1.53
C GLU A 39 1.96 -13.65 0.59
N ARG A 40 1.95 -13.92 -0.71
CA ARG A 40 2.33 -12.96 -1.77
C ARG A 40 1.14 -12.46 -2.58
N ASN A 41 0.03 -13.18 -2.63
CA ASN A 41 -1.17 -12.75 -3.30
C ASN A 41 -1.91 -11.71 -2.41
N PRO A 42 -1.92 -10.42 -2.79
CA PRO A 42 -2.53 -9.37 -1.97
C PRO A 42 -4.04 -9.54 -1.81
N SER A 43 -4.69 -10.36 -2.64
CA SER A 43 -6.14 -10.63 -2.56
C SER A 43 -6.53 -11.64 -1.50
N VAL A 44 -5.57 -12.28 -0.82
CA VAL A 44 -5.87 -13.30 0.20
C VAL A 44 -5.09 -13.09 1.50
N VAL A 45 -4.34 -11.98 1.63
CA VAL A 45 -3.69 -11.60 2.89
C VAL A 45 -4.73 -11.46 4.00
N THR A 46 -4.49 -12.13 5.13
CA THR A 46 -5.36 -12.19 6.30
C THR A 46 -4.72 -11.52 7.54
N ARG A 47 -5.47 -11.41 8.64
CA ARG A 47 -4.93 -10.99 9.95
C ARG A 47 -3.72 -11.77 10.36
N LYS A 48 -3.79 -13.10 10.25
CA LYS A 48 -2.72 -14.01 10.66
C LYS A 48 -1.43 -13.73 9.89
N ASN A 49 -1.51 -13.39 8.61
CA ASN A 49 -0.33 -13.05 7.82
C ASN A 49 0.33 -11.76 8.32
N TRP A 50 -0.47 -10.74 8.65
CA TRP A 50 0.03 -9.49 9.23
C TRP A 50 0.62 -9.68 10.64
N GLU A 51 -0.04 -10.45 11.50
CA GLU A 51 0.47 -10.78 12.83
C GLU A 51 1.79 -11.56 12.74
N SER A 52 1.88 -12.52 11.81
CA SER A 52 3.12 -13.25 11.53
C SER A 52 4.24 -12.32 11.08
N LEU A 53 3.97 -11.37 10.17
CA LEU A 53 4.95 -10.38 9.73
C LEU A 53 5.41 -9.48 10.89
N ALA A 54 4.47 -9.03 11.73
CA ALA A 54 4.81 -8.21 12.88
C ALA A 54 5.78 -8.94 13.83
N LEU A 55 5.51 -10.21 14.14
CA LEU A 55 6.37 -11.04 14.99
C LEU A 55 7.75 -11.28 14.35
N GLN A 56 7.82 -11.51 13.04
CA GLN A 56 9.09 -11.65 12.31
C GLN A 56 9.96 -10.39 12.36
N CYS A 57 9.34 -9.21 12.45
CA CYS A 57 10.01 -7.93 12.56
C CYS A 57 10.23 -7.44 14.00
N ASP A 58 9.91 -8.26 15.02
CA ASP A 58 9.93 -7.88 16.44
C ASP A 58 9.06 -6.64 16.76
N ILE A 59 7.90 -6.54 16.08
CA ILE A 59 6.91 -5.49 16.26
C ILE A 59 5.68 -6.09 16.96
N ARG A 60 5.11 -5.35 17.93
CA ARG A 60 3.83 -5.73 18.54
C ARG A 60 2.73 -5.82 17.46
N PRO A 61 2.02 -6.96 17.30
CA PRO A 61 1.03 -7.12 16.22
C PRO A 61 -0.03 -6.01 16.18
N GLN A 62 -0.55 -5.59 17.33
CA GLN A 62 -1.54 -4.50 17.40
C GLN A 62 -1.01 -3.18 16.85
N CYS A 63 0.28 -2.89 16.97
CA CYS A 63 0.89 -1.68 16.41
C CYS A 63 0.78 -1.68 14.88
N LEU A 64 1.15 -2.80 14.25
CA LEU A 64 1.07 -2.95 12.80
C LEU A 64 -0.38 -2.93 12.31
N LEU A 65 -1.30 -3.64 12.99
CA LEU A 65 -2.72 -3.67 12.64
C LEU A 65 -3.36 -2.28 12.71
N ASN A 66 -3.05 -1.49 13.75
CA ASN A 66 -3.52 -0.11 13.85
C ASN A 66 -2.97 0.75 12.69
N GLN A 67 -1.71 0.56 12.30
CA GLN A 67 -1.12 1.30 11.20
C GLN A 67 -1.79 0.96 9.85
N ILE A 68 -2.18 -0.30 9.66
CA ILE A 68 -2.90 -0.77 8.47
C ILE A 68 -4.30 -0.13 8.40
N ASP A 69 -5.06 -0.14 9.49
CA ASP A 69 -6.40 0.48 9.54
C ASP A 69 -6.34 2.00 9.29
N ASP A 70 -5.37 2.67 9.91
CA ASP A 70 -5.16 4.11 9.71
C ASP A 70 -4.81 4.44 8.26
N ILE A 71 -3.90 3.68 7.63
CA ILE A 71 -3.57 3.88 6.20
C ILE A 71 -4.78 3.58 5.32
N ALA A 72 -5.50 2.49 5.57
CA ALA A 72 -6.69 2.14 4.79
C ALA A 72 -7.76 3.24 4.88
N THR A 73 -8.00 3.78 6.07
CA THR A 73 -8.94 4.88 6.30
C THR A 73 -8.47 6.16 5.61
N ARG A 74 -7.20 6.54 5.73
CA ARG A 74 -6.65 7.72 5.05
C ARG A 74 -6.72 7.59 3.53
N LEU A 75 -6.44 6.42 2.98
CA LEU A 75 -6.57 6.17 1.54
C LEU A 75 -8.01 6.32 1.07
N LEU A 76 -8.97 5.67 1.72
CA LEU A 76 -10.39 5.78 1.36
C LEU A 76 -10.88 7.24 1.41
N ASN A 77 -10.47 8.01 2.41
CA ASN A 77 -10.86 9.41 2.54
C ASN A 77 -10.26 10.34 1.47
N ASN A 78 -9.08 10.00 0.92
CA ASN A 78 -8.36 10.86 -0.02
C ASN A 78 -8.42 10.38 -1.48
N LEU A 79 -8.88 9.16 -1.75
CA LEU A 79 -8.84 8.54 -3.07
C LEU A 79 -9.60 9.34 -4.13
N ALA A 80 -10.84 9.74 -3.83
CA ALA A 80 -11.65 10.54 -4.74
C ALA A 80 -11.04 11.92 -4.99
N LEU A 81 -10.52 12.58 -3.93
CA LEU A 81 -9.86 13.88 -4.04
C LEU A 81 -8.59 13.80 -4.89
N ALA A 82 -7.79 12.75 -4.73
CA ALA A 82 -6.58 12.54 -5.53
C ALA A 82 -6.93 12.40 -7.03
N ARG A 83 -7.97 11.62 -7.36
CA ARG A 83 -8.45 11.49 -8.75
C ARG A 83 -8.93 12.82 -9.31
N THR A 84 -9.82 13.52 -8.61
CA THR A 84 -10.40 14.78 -9.11
C THR A 84 -9.34 15.87 -9.27
N THR A 85 -8.37 15.93 -8.35
CA THR A 85 -7.24 16.88 -8.45
C THR A 85 -6.41 16.60 -9.71
N PHE A 86 -6.12 15.33 -9.99
CA PHE A 86 -5.42 14.94 -11.21
C PHE A 86 -6.22 15.29 -12.46
N GLU A 87 -7.50 14.89 -12.52
CA GLU A 87 -8.36 15.11 -13.70
C GLU A 87 -8.61 16.61 -13.97
N SER A 88 -8.62 17.45 -12.93
CA SER A 88 -8.69 18.90 -13.05
C SER A 88 -7.46 19.50 -13.74
N GLN A 89 -6.27 18.93 -13.49
CA GLN A 89 -5.00 19.42 -14.05
C GLN A 89 -4.70 18.87 -15.45
N TYR A 90 -5.07 17.61 -15.71
CA TYR A 90 -4.61 16.87 -16.90
C TYR A 90 -5.75 16.34 -17.77
N GLY A 91 -7.01 16.56 -17.38
CA GLY A 91 -8.19 16.02 -18.04
C GLY A 91 -8.57 14.61 -17.55
N PRO A 92 -9.75 14.11 -17.96
CA PRO A 92 -10.24 12.80 -17.54
C PRO A 92 -9.32 11.69 -18.04
N TYR A 93 -8.99 10.74 -17.15
CA TYR A 93 -8.14 9.59 -17.50
C TYR A 93 -8.80 8.29 -17.05
N PRO A 94 -9.46 7.54 -17.96
CA PRO A 94 -10.26 6.36 -17.60
C PRO A 94 -9.51 5.29 -16.81
N ALA A 95 -8.19 5.16 -16.98
CA ALA A 95 -7.38 4.20 -16.24
C ALA A 95 -7.40 4.45 -14.71
N LEU A 96 -7.64 5.68 -14.25
CA LEU A 96 -7.74 6.01 -12.82
C LEU A 96 -8.95 5.35 -12.15
N GLN A 97 -10.03 5.09 -12.88
CA GLN A 97 -11.21 4.41 -12.35
C GLN A 97 -10.88 2.98 -11.89
N ARG A 98 -9.96 2.31 -12.60
CA ARG A 98 -9.49 0.98 -12.21
C ARG A 98 -8.65 1.02 -10.94
N ILE A 99 -7.80 2.04 -10.79
CA ILE A 99 -7.02 2.27 -9.57
C ILE A 99 -7.97 2.47 -8.38
N GLU A 100 -8.96 3.34 -8.53
CA GLU A 100 -9.94 3.62 -7.49
C GLU A 100 -10.68 2.35 -7.03
N LYS A 101 -11.16 1.54 -7.97
CA LYS A 101 -11.83 0.27 -7.67
C LYS A 101 -10.92 -0.70 -6.92
N ILE A 102 -9.65 -0.81 -7.32
CA ILE A 102 -8.68 -1.73 -6.69
C ILE A 102 -8.34 -1.26 -5.27
N VAL A 103 -7.98 0.02 -5.11
CA VAL A 103 -7.61 0.58 -3.81
C VAL A 103 -8.77 0.47 -2.83
N SER A 104 -9.98 0.87 -3.22
CA SER A 104 -11.17 0.76 -2.37
C SER A 104 -11.44 -0.67 -1.93
N LYS A 105 -11.36 -1.65 -2.85
CA LYS A 105 -11.55 -3.06 -2.51
C LYS A 105 -10.50 -3.56 -1.52
N GLN A 106 -9.23 -3.16 -1.69
CA GLN A 106 -8.16 -3.59 -0.78
C GLN A 106 -8.25 -2.94 0.59
N CYS A 107 -8.54 -1.64 0.66
CA CYS A 107 -8.74 -0.94 1.92
C CYS A 107 -9.93 -1.49 2.69
N GLN A 108 -11.06 -1.78 2.02
CA GLN A 108 -12.22 -2.35 2.70
C GLN A 108 -11.90 -3.70 3.35
N ARG A 109 -11.17 -4.57 2.64
CA ARG A 109 -10.70 -5.84 3.20
C ARG A 109 -9.74 -5.63 4.37
N ALA A 110 -8.81 -4.69 4.25
CA ALA A 110 -7.87 -4.38 5.32
C ALA A 110 -8.56 -3.91 6.61
N LYS A 111 -9.73 -3.28 6.51
CA LYS A 111 -10.55 -2.85 7.65
C LYS A 111 -11.37 -3.98 8.28
N GLU A 112 -11.50 -5.11 7.60
CA GLU A 112 -12.18 -6.32 8.12
C GLU A 112 -11.22 -7.25 8.88
N ILE A 113 -9.92 -6.90 8.92
CA ILE A 113 -8.84 -7.68 9.51
C ILE A 113 -8.74 -7.45 11.02
#